data_AF-A0A1M5UIM0-F1
#
_entry.id   AF-A0A1M5UIM0-F1
#
_cell.length_a   1.000
_cell.length_b   1.000
_cell.length_c   1.000
_cell.angle_alpha   90.00
_cell.angle_beta   90.00
_cell.angle_gamma   90.00
#
_symmetry.space_group_name_H-M   'P 1'
#
loop_
_entity.id
_entity.type
_entity.pdbx_description
1 polymer ?
#
loop_
_entity_poly.entity_id
_entity_poly.type
_entity_poly.pdbx_seq_one_letter_code
_entity_poly.pdbx_strand_id
1 'polypeptide(L)' 'MKCSRCEDCGWVCENHPERPWEGEHACTCGGAGMPCPRCNEPQGNETPRLPAGFKTEFDKKGWRH' A
#
# COMPACT_ATOMS: atom_id res chain seq x y z
N MET A 1 -13.02 3.35 -13.13
CA MET A 1 -12.39 4.70 -13.11
C MET A 1 -11.04 4.57 -12.43
N LYS A 2 -10.01 5.27 -12.91
CA LYS A 2 -8.69 5.31 -12.27
C LYS A 2 -8.74 6.21 -11.04
N CYS A 3 -8.24 5.74 -9.89
CA CYS A 3 -8.09 6.57 -8.70
C CYS A 3 -6.90 7.51 -8.89
N SER A 4 -7.16 8.80 -9.10
CA SER A 4 -6.11 9.81 -9.27
C SER A 4 -5.21 10.02 -8.06
N ARG A 5 -5.65 9.60 -6.86
CA ARG A 5 -4.92 9.82 -5.60
C ARG A 5 -3.81 8.81 -5.35
N CYS A 6 -4.02 7.56 -5.76
CA CYS A 6 -3.04 6.48 -5.66
C CYS A 6 -2.63 5.92 -7.03
N GLU A 7 -3.08 6.53 -8.12
CA GLU A 7 -2.81 6.09 -9.49
C GLU A 7 -3.15 4.60 -9.76
N ASP A 8 -4.21 4.11 -9.12
CA ASP A 8 -4.64 2.70 -9.11
C ASP A 8 -3.72 1.71 -8.39
N CYS A 9 -2.60 2.15 -7.79
CA CYS A 9 -1.78 1.24 -6.98
C CYS A 9 -2.49 0.81 -5.68
N GLY A 10 -3.47 1.60 -5.21
CA GLY A 10 -4.26 1.32 -4.02
C GLY A 10 -3.65 1.81 -2.72
N TRP A 11 -2.48 2.45 -2.77
CA TRP A 11 -1.72 2.91 -1.61
C TRP A 11 -1.28 4.37 -1.76
N VAL A 12 -1.27 5.10 -0.66
CA VAL A 12 -0.80 6.50 -0.59
C VAL A 12 0.29 6.62 0.45
N CYS A 13 1.11 7.66 0.36
CA CYS A 13 2.12 7.91 1.38
C CYS A 13 1.45 8.28 2.72
N GLU A 14 1.89 7.69 3.82
CA GLU A 14 1.37 7.98 5.16
C GLU A 14 1.55 9.45 5.56
N ASN A 15 2.69 10.05 5.18
CA ASN A 15 3.00 11.45 5.48
C ASN A 15 2.31 12.44 4.52
N HIS A 16 1.96 11.97 3.31
CA HIS A 16 1.34 12.79 2.27
C HIS A 16 0.19 11.99 1.62
N PRO A 17 -0.98 11.91 2.27
CA PRO A 17 -2.07 11.03 1.83
C PRO A 17 -2.63 11.38 0.45
N GLU A 18 -2.33 12.55 -0.09
CA GLU A 18 -2.66 13.01 -1.45
C GLU A 18 -1.69 12.50 -2.53
N ARG A 19 -0.56 11.90 -2.14
CA ARG A 19 0.43 11.38 -3.08
C ARG A 19 0.42 9.84 -3.11
N PRO A 20 0.60 9.23 -4.30
CA PRO A 20 0.73 7.79 -4.40
C PRO A 20 1.97 7.32 -3.64
N TRP A 21 1.90 6.12 -3.07
CA TRP A 21 3.04 5.50 -2.38
C TRP A 21 4.04 4.90 -3.37
N GLU A 22 3.54 4.32 -4.46
CA GLU A 22 4.31 3.70 -5.54
C GLU A 22 3.86 4.26 -6.90
N GLY A 23 4.74 4.18 -7.90
CA GLY A 23 4.48 4.67 -9.26
C GLY A 23 5.40 5.81 -9.68
N GLU A 24 5.19 6.33 -10.88
CA GLU A 24 6.00 7.41 -11.46
C GLU A 24 5.92 8.70 -10.63
N HIS A 25 4.79 8.94 -9.97
CA HIS A 25 4.55 10.16 -9.19
C HIS A 25 4.56 9.89 -7.68
N ALA A 26 5.17 8.78 -7.27
CA ALA A 26 5.28 8.37 -5.88
C ALA A 26 5.90 9.48 -5.01
N CYS A 27 5.43 9.57 -3.77
CA CYS A 27 6.04 10.46 -2.81
C CYS A 27 7.50 10.05 -2.52
N THR A 28 8.44 10.99 -2.65
CA THR A 28 9.87 10.72 -2.43
C THR A 28 10.33 11.02 -1.01
N CYS A 29 9.41 11.19 -0.04
CA CYS A 29 9.77 11.58 1.33
C CYS A 29 10.29 10.42 2.21
N GLY A 30 10.22 9.17 1.73
CA GLY A 30 10.61 7.98 2.49
C GLY A 30 9.58 7.51 3.52
N GLY A 31 8.37 8.09 3.54
CA GLY A 31 7.26 7.62 4.38
C GLY A 31 6.74 6.25 3.96
N ALA A 32 6.16 5.52 4.91
CA ALA A 32 5.52 4.24 4.64
C ALA A 32 4.25 4.38 3.79
N GLY A 33 3.77 3.24 3.27
CA GLY A 33 2.52 3.16 2.54
C GLY A 33 1.33 2.92 3.46
N MET A 34 0.24 3.64 3.23
CA MET A 34 -1.05 3.38 3.86
C MET A 34 -2.13 3.11 2.81
N PRO A 35 -3.21 2.37 3.14
CA PRO A 35 -4.28 2.11 2.19
C PRO A 35 -4.91 3.43 1.69
N CYS A 36 -5.17 3.51 0.39
CA CYS A 36 -5.78 4.70 -0.19
C CYS A 36 -7.19 4.92 0.39
N PRO A 37 -7.48 6.04 1.08
CA PRO A 37 -8.79 6.26 1.71
C PRO A 37 -9.94 6.37 0.71
N ARG A 38 -9.64 6.57 -0.58
CA ARG A 38 -10.66 6.72 -1.62
C ARG A 38 -11.11 5.40 -2.24
N CYS A 39 -10.22 4.43 -2.36
CA CYS A 39 -10.49 3.21 -3.15
C CYS A 39 -10.00 1.91 -2.51
N ASN A 40 -9.27 2.00 -1.40
CA ASN A 40 -8.66 0.87 -0.70
C ASN A 40 -8.80 1.03 0.83
N GLU A 41 -9.75 1.85 1.30
CA GLU A 41 -10.04 1.98 2.73
C GLU A 41 -10.77 0.71 3.19
N PRO A 42 -10.20 -0.05 4.14
CA PRO A 42 -10.89 -1.21 4.68
C PRO A 42 -12.10 -0.77 5.52
N GLN A 43 -13.27 -1.37 5.29
CA GLN A 43 -14.44 -1.14 6.14
C GLN A 43 -14.54 -2.21 7.23
N GLY A 44 -14.53 -1.80 8.49
CA GLY A 44 -14.67 -2.70 9.64
C GLY A 44 -13.53 -3.72 9.72
N ASN A 45 -13.83 -4.98 9.43
CA ASN A 45 -12.89 -6.09 9.55
C ASN A 45 -12.31 -6.54 8.19
N GLU A 46 -12.53 -5.76 7.14
CA GLU A 46 -11.96 -6.01 5.81
C GLU A 46 -10.46 -5.73 5.80
N THR A 47 -9.72 -6.47 4.98
CA THR A 47 -8.30 -6.22 4.75
C THR A 47 -8.13 -5.34 3.52
N PRO A 48 -7.25 -4.33 3.55
CA PRO A 48 -6.95 -3.53 2.37
C PRO A 48 -6.32 -4.42 1.30
N ARG A 49 -6.52 -4.09 0.02
CA ARG A 49 -5.85 -4.77 -1.08
C ARG A 49 -4.34 -4.64 -0.91
N LEU A 50 -3.64 -5.76 -0.90
CA LEU A 50 -2.19 -5.82 -0.80
C LEU A 50 -1.53 -5.13 -2.02
N PRO A 51 -0.34 -4.52 -1.85
CA PRO A 51 0.42 -3.97 -2.98
C PRO A 51 0.76 -5.06 -4.00
N ALA A 52 0.91 -4.68 -5.27
CA ALA A 52 1.29 -5.60 -6.32
C ALA A 52 2.69 -6.17 -6.03
N GLY A 53 2.82 -7.50 -5.96
CA GLY A 53 4.09 -8.17 -5.67
C GLY A 53 4.39 -8.40 -4.18
N PHE A 54 3.48 -8.03 -3.28
CA PHE A 54 3.60 -8.37 -1.86
C PHE A 54 3.46 -9.89 -1.65
N LYS A 55 4.58 -10.57 -1.43
CA LYS A 55 4.62 -12.00 -1.08
C LYS A 55 4.82 -12.14 0.43
N THR A 56 3.81 -12.66 1.12
CA THR A 56 3.93 -13.13 2.52
C THR A 56 4.48 -14.55 2.56
N GLU A 57 5.51 -14.88 1.78
CA GLU A 57 6.25 -16.14 2.00
C GLU A 57 7.21 -15.95 3.17
N PHE A 58 6.67 -15.97 4.39
CA PHE A 58 7.44 -16.39 5.55
C PHE A 58 7.62 -17.91 5.40
N ASP A 59 8.73 -18.32 4.80
CA ASP A 59 9.11 -19.72 4.70
C ASP A 59 9.07 -20.31 6.12
N LYS A 60 8.14 -21.23 6.38
CA LYS A 60 7.93 -21.89 7.68
C LYS A 60 9.10 -22.81 8.07
N LYS A 61 10.24 -22.74 7.37
CA LYS A 61 11.47 -23.45 7.72
C LYS A 61 12.19 -22.71 8.84
N GLY A 62 11.71 -22.99 10.04
CA GLY A 62 12.32 -22.82 11.36
C GLY A 62 13.59 -21.98 11.43
N TRP A 63 13.45 -20.83 12.10
CA TRP A 63 14.54 -20.09 12.73
C TRP A 63 15.43 -21.08 13.51
N ARG A 64 16.61 -21.41 12.96
CA ARG A 64 17.65 -22.09 13.72
C ARG A 64 18.41 -21.01 14.50
N HIS A 65 18.27 -21.09 15.82
CA HIS A 65 18.98 -20.27 16.81
C HIS A 65 20.50 -20.33 16.60
#